data_AF-A0AAF0TTG4-F1
#
_entry.id   AF-A0AAF0TTG4-F1
#
_cell.length_a   1.000
_cell.length_b   1.000
_cell.length_c   1.000
_cell.angle_alpha   90.00
_cell.angle_beta   90.00
_cell.angle_gamma   90.00
#
_symmetry.space_group_name_H-M   'P 1'
#
loop_
_entity.id
_entity.type
_entity.pdbx_description
1 polymer ?
#
loop_
_entity_poly.entity_id
_entity_poly.type
_entity_poly.pdbx_seq_one_letter_code
_entity_poly.pdbx_strand_id
1 'polypeptide(L)'
;MGHWRYLPLNHKWRNDKVSFHNTVEHRLPPEMLSGDDILDQVANLDGLPLTKDPRKKIKISHKKMGDNWNKKSIFFDLPYWKTLLLRHNLEVMHIEKNICGNILGTILDIKGKTKDTLSTRLDLQEMNIRKELHPIQNGDEYELPAASYTLYVEEKKKNFNFLKNLKVPDGFS
;
A
#
# COMPACT_ATOMS: atom_id res chain seq x y z
N MET A 1 2.16 6.63 -6.80
CA MET A 1 1.29 7.83 -6.76
C MET A 1 0.33 7.79 -7.94
N GLY A 2 -0.96 8.09 -7.75
CA GLY A 2 -1.97 8.06 -8.84
C GLY A 2 -3.02 6.95 -8.76
N HIS A 3 -3.25 6.35 -7.59
CA HIS A 3 -4.31 5.34 -7.41
C HIS A 3 -5.72 5.89 -7.67
N TRP A 4 -5.94 7.22 -7.59
CA TRP A 4 -7.23 7.84 -7.90
C TRP A 4 -7.59 7.81 -9.39
N ARG A 5 -6.62 7.47 -10.26
CA ARG A 5 -6.90 7.23 -11.68
C ARG A 5 -7.90 6.09 -11.90
N TYR A 6 -8.09 5.21 -10.91
CA TYR A 6 -9.08 4.13 -10.95
C TYR A 6 -10.48 4.53 -10.46
N LEU A 7 -10.65 5.72 -9.87
CA LEU A 7 -11.98 6.23 -9.47
C LEU A 7 -12.77 6.69 -10.71
N PRO A 8 -14.11 6.80 -10.67
CA PRO A 8 -14.87 7.42 -11.76
C PRO A 8 -14.38 8.84 -12.08
N LEU A 9 -14.46 9.27 -13.36
CA LEU A 9 -13.96 10.58 -13.80
C LEU A 9 -14.59 11.77 -13.07
N ASN A 10 -15.87 11.64 -12.70
CA ASN A 10 -16.65 12.62 -11.94
C ASN A 10 -16.49 12.50 -10.42
N HIS A 11 -15.61 11.62 -9.93
CA HIS A 11 -15.47 11.39 -8.50
C HIS A 11 -14.82 12.59 -7.79
N LYS A 12 -15.45 13.08 -6.71
CA LYS A 12 -15.00 14.29 -5.96
C LYS A 12 -13.51 14.27 -5.59
N TRP A 13 -12.98 13.12 -5.17
CA TRP A 13 -11.58 12.96 -4.78
C TRP A 13 -10.57 13.14 -5.93
N ARG A 14 -10.98 13.05 -7.19
CA ARG A 14 -10.09 13.39 -8.32
C ARG A 14 -9.76 14.89 -8.32
N ASN A 15 -10.67 15.72 -7.82
CA ASN A 15 -10.55 17.19 -7.81
C ASN A 15 -10.01 17.76 -6.50
N ASP A 16 -9.82 16.93 -5.46
CA ASP A 16 -9.37 17.35 -4.15
C ASP A 16 -7.85 17.56 -4.13
N LYS A 17 -7.41 18.75 -4.56
CA LYS A 17 -5.98 19.10 -4.54
C LYS A 17 -5.41 19.12 -3.13
N VAL A 18 -6.18 19.62 -2.17
CA VAL A 18 -5.72 20.00 -0.83
C VAL A 18 -5.36 18.78 0.01
N SER A 19 -6.20 17.75 -0.02
CA SER A 19 -6.02 16.57 0.84
C SER A 19 -4.91 15.61 0.37
N PHE A 20 -4.40 15.80 -0.85
CA PHE A 20 -3.79 14.73 -1.63
C PHE A 20 -2.43 15.07 -2.24
N HIS A 21 -2.37 15.69 -3.41
CA HIS A 21 -1.11 15.92 -4.15
C HIS A 21 -1.00 17.33 -4.72
N ASN A 22 -1.76 18.29 -4.20
CA ASN A 22 -1.82 19.67 -4.70
C ASN A 22 -2.14 19.76 -6.20
N THR A 23 -2.65 18.67 -6.79
CA THR A 23 -2.89 18.47 -8.22
C THR A 23 -4.22 17.74 -8.41
N VAL A 24 -4.85 17.93 -9.57
CA VAL A 24 -6.10 17.24 -9.94
C VAL A 24 -5.76 16.06 -10.83
N GLU A 25 -6.39 14.93 -10.59
CA GLU A 25 -6.14 13.68 -11.32
C GLU A 25 -7.21 13.44 -12.40
N HIS A 26 -6.99 14.06 -13.56
CA HIS A 26 -7.83 13.87 -14.75
C HIS A 26 -7.39 12.73 -15.66
N ARG A 27 -6.25 12.08 -15.38
CA ARG A 27 -5.78 10.99 -16.24
C ARG A 27 -6.70 9.78 -16.11
N LEU A 28 -6.85 9.06 -17.21
CA LEU A 28 -7.49 7.75 -17.24
C LEU A 28 -6.66 6.73 -16.44
N PRO A 29 -7.25 5.65 -15.92
CA PRO A 29 -6.46 4.56 -15.34
C PRO A 29 -5.41 4.06 -16.34
N PRO A 30 -4.24 3.60 -15.87
CA PRO A 30 -3.31 2.87 -16.72
C PRO A 30 -4.03 1.72 -17.42
N GLU A 31 -3.63 1.42 -18.65
CA GLU A 31 -4.15 0.26 -19.36
C GLU A 31 -3.79 -1.02 -18.60
N MET A 32 -4.77 -1.90 -18.44
CA MET A 32 -4.55 -3.18 -17.76
C MET A 32 -3.86 -4.13 -18.73
N LEU A 33 -2.67 -4.61 -18.35
CA LEU A 33 -1.97 -5.62 -19.11
C LEU A 33 -2.75 -6.95 -19.11
N SER A 34 -2.84 -7.59 -20.27
CA SER A 34 -3.36 -8.95 -20.39
C SER A 34 -2.40 -9.97 -19.79
N GLY A 35 -2.84 -11.22 -19.66
CA GLY A 35 -1.97 -12.28 -19.16
C GLY A 35 -0.81 -12.53 -20.12
N ASP A 36 -1.08 -12.48 -21.42
CA ASP A 36 -0.08 -12.66 -22.46
C ASP A 36 0.94 -11.49 -22.46
N ASP A 37 0.49 -10.24 -22.30
CA ASP A 37 1.40 -9.07 -22.21
C ASP A 37 2.40 -9.21 -21.05
N ILE A 38 1.94 -9.75 -19.91
CA ILE A 38 2.82 -9.95 -18.75
C ILE A 38 3.77 -11.13 -19.01
N LEU A 39 3.31 -12.21 -19.65
CA LEU A 39 4.19 -13.33 -20.02
C LEU A 39 5.29 -12.86 -20.96
N ASP A 40 4.99 -11.99 -21.93
CA ASP A 40 5.98 -11.42 -22.84
C ASP A 40 7.02 -10.56 -22.11
N GLN A 41 6.59 -9.74 -21.14
CA GLN A 41 7.52 -8.96 -20.30
C GLN A 41 8.46 -9.88 -19.50
N VAL A 42 7.92 -10.96 -18.94
CA VAL A 42 8.64 -11.86 -18.04
C VAL A 42 9.45 -12.92 -18.79
N ALA A 43 9.20 -13.16 -20.07
CA ALA A 43 9.94 -14.11 -20.91
C ALA A 43 11.45 -13.83 -20.95
N ASN A 44 11.85 -12.56 -20.91
CA ASN A 44 13.26 -12.16 -20.86
C ASN A 44 13.96 -12.52 -19.53
N LEU A 45 13.21 -12.98 -18.52
CA LEU A 45 13.70 -13.40 -17.21
C LEU A 45 13.79 -14.93 -17.08
N ASP A 46 13.45 -15.67 -18.13
CA ASP A 46 13.56 -17.12 -18.14
C ASP A 46 15.00 -17.60 -17.97
N GLY A 47 15.18 -18.60 -17.10
CA GLY A 47 16.49 -19.19 -16.81
C GLY A 47 17.40 -18.37 -15.89
N LEU A 48 16.97 -17.20 -15.41
CA LEU A 48 17.76 -16.44 -14.43
C LEU A 48 17.76 -17.14 -13.06
N PRO A 49 18.93 -17.43 -12.46
CA PRO A 49 19.00 -18.12 -11.19
C PRO A 49 18.41 -17.27 -10.06
N LEU A 50 17.38 -17.82 -9.41
CA LEU A 50 16.78 -17.22 -8.22
C LEU A 50 17.72 -17.41 -7.03
N THR A 51 18.58 -16.42 -6.77
CA THR A 51 19.58 -16.50 -5.70
C THR A 51 19.58 -15.25 -4.81
N LYS A 52 19.79 -15.46 -3.50
CA LYS A 52 19.94 -14.39 -2.50
C LYS A 52 21.39 -13.89 -2.39
N ASP A 53 22.36 -14.66 -2.89
CA ASP A 53 23.78 -14.28 -2.96
C ASP A 53 23.98 -13.10 -3.94
N PRO A 54 24.45 -11.93 -3.45
CA PRO A 54 24.68 -10.76 -4.27
C PRO A 54 25.67 -10.99 -5.43
N ARG A 55 26.60 -11.95 -5.29
CA ARG A 55 27.64 -12.23 -6.30
C ARG A 55 27.11 -12.98 -7.52
N LYS A 56 26.02 -13.73 -7.35
CA LYS A 56 25.36 -14.51 -8.41
C LYS A 56 24.10 -13.83 -8.93
N LYS A 57 23.67 -12.74 -8.29
CA LYS A 57 22.47 -11.98 -8.67
C LYS A 57 22.77 -11.09 -9.87
N ILE A 58 22.10 -11.37 -10.99
CA ILE A 58 22.18 -10.55 -12.20
C ILE A 58 21.40 -9.25 -11.96
N LYS A 59 22.02 -8.10 -12.26
CA LYS A 59 21.35 -6.79 -12.20
C LYS A 59 20.49 -6.60 -13.44
N ILE A 60 19.18 -6.54 -13.26
CA ILE A 60 18.21 -6.27 -14.33
C ILE A 60 18.07 -4.75 -14.50
N SER A 61 18.13 -4.28 -15.76
CA SER A 61 17.98 -2.85 -16.07
C SER A 61 16.54 -2.54 -16.49
N HIS A 62 15.73 -2.11 -15.53
CA HIS A 62 14.33 -1.72 -15.76
C HIS A 62 14.17 -0.54 -16.74
N LYS A 63 15.18 0.34 -16.86
CA LYS A 63 15.15 1.45 -17.83
C LYS A 63 15.17 0.96 -19.28
N LYS A 64 15.81 -0.17 -19.56
CA LYS A 64 15.86 -0.77 -20.91
C LYS A 64 14.64 -1.63 -21.19
N MET A 65 14.13 -2.34 -20.18
CA MET A 65 13.02 -3.27 -20.33
C MET A 65 11.65 -2.58 -20.26
N GLY A 66 11.56 -1.41 -19.61
CA GLY A 66 10.30 -0.69 -19.45
C GLY A 66 9.35 -1.31 -18.40
N ASP A 67 9.75 -2.42 -17.79
CA ASP A 67 9.01 -3.13 -16.74
C ASP A 67 9.73 -3.03 -15.38
N ASN A 68 9.06 -3.52 -14.33
CA ASN A 68 9.59 -3.62 -12.97
C ASN A 68 9.82 -5.09 -12.53
N TRP A 69 9.87 -6.04 -13.46
CA TRP A 69 9.95 -7.47 -13.14
C TRP A 69 11.38 -7.88 -12.80
N ASN A 70 11.56 -8.46 -11.62
CA ASN A 70 12.87 -8.93 -11.19
C ASN A 70 13.04 -10.45 -11.31
N LYS A 71 11.93 -11.18 -11.40
CA LYS A 71 11.86 -12.63 -11.31
C LYS A 71 10.63 -13.14 -12.04
N LYS A 72 10.78 -14.27 -12.74
CA LYS A 72 9.65 -15.13 -13.12
C LYS A 72 9.35 -16.10 -11.98
N SER A 73 8.09 -16.14 -11.55
CA SER A 73 7.62 -17.15 -10.59
C SER A 73 7.26 -18.44 -11.32
N ILE A 74 7.31 -19.58 -10.63
CA ILE A 74 6.81 -20.86 -11.17
C ILE A 74 5.32 -20.81 -11.54
N PHE A 75 4.57 -19.88 -10.96
CA PHE A 75 3.14 -19.72 -11.25
C PHE A 75 2.86 -19.26 -12.70
N PHE A 76 3.82 -18.62 -13.36
CA PHE A 76 3.65 -18.18 -14.75
C PHE A 76 3.63 -19.35 -15.74
N ASP A 77 4.17 -20.52 -15.35
CA ASP A 77 4.20 -21.72 -16.20
C ASP A 77 2.87 -22.50 -16.14
N LEU A 78 1.94 -22.11 -15.28
CA LEU A 78 0.64 -22.75 -15.18
C LEU A 78 -0.20 -22.43 -16.44
N PRO A 79 -0.78 -23.44 -17.13
CA PRO A 79 -1.48 -23.23 -18.41
C PRO A 79 -2.64 -22.22 -18.33
N TYR A 80 -3.27 -22.12 -17.17
CA TYR A 80 -4.41 -21.23 -16.92
C TYR A 80 -4.00 -19.84 -16.42
N TRP A 81 -2.73 -19.60 -16.09
CA TRP A 81 -2.29 -18.34 -15.46
C TRP A 81 -2.64 -17.12 -16.30
N LYS A 82 -2.43 -17.19 -17.62
CA LYS A 82 -2.77 -16.11 -18.55
C LYS A 82 -4.26 -15.74 -18.56
N THR A 83 -5.13 -16.72 -18.28
CA THR A 83 -6.60 -16.54 -18.25
C THR A 83 -7.12 -16.05 -16.91
N LEU A 84 -6.28 -15.99 -15.86
CA LEU A 84 -6.70 -15.49 -14.56
C LEU A 84 -6.97 -13.98 -14.63
N LEU A 85 -8.16 -13.58 -14.17
CA LEU A 85 -8.52 -12.18 -13.95
C LEU A 85 -7.73 -11.58 -12.77
N LEU A 86 -7.51 -12.37 -11.71
CA LEU A 86 -6.74 -11.98 -10.53
C LEU A 86 -5.46 -12.82 -10.42
N ARG A 87 -4.43 -12.41 -11.15
CA ARG A 87 -3.13 -13.11 -11.25
C ARG A 87 -2.28 -13.05 -9.97
N HIS A 88 -2.64 -12.15 -9.05
CA HIS A 88 -1.92 -11.89 -7.81
C HIS A 88 -2.77 -12.15 -6.56
N ASN A 89 -3.69 -13.13 -6.60
CA ASN A 89 -4.47 -13.49 -5.42
C ASN A 89 -3.56 -14.21 -4.39
N LEU A 90 -2.69 -13.43 -3.78
CA LEU A 90 -1.94 -13.73 -2.57
C LEU A 90 -2.95 -14.08 -1.48
N GLU A 91 -2.57 -14.96 -0.55
CA GLU A 91 -3.45 -15.46 0.51
C GLU A 91 -4.25 -14.33 1.18
N VAL A 92 -5.55 -14.27 0.85
CA VAL A 92 -6.47 -13.19 1.27
C VAL A 92 -6.41 -13.00 2.78
N MET A 93 -6.41 -14.10 3.53
CA MET A 93 -6.30 -14.10 4.98
C MET A 93 -5.08 -13.34 5.49
N HIS A 94 -3.89 -13.55 4.91
CA HIS A 94 -2.67 -12.86 5.34
C HIS A 94 -2.68 -11.39 4.94
N ILE A 95 -3.20 -11.06 3.76
CA ILE A 95 -3.34 -9.66 3.32
C ILE A 95 -4.30 -8.92 4.24
N GLU A 96 -5.51 -9.45 4.45
CA GLU A 96 -6.53 -8.84 5.30
C GLU A 96 -6.02 -8.68 6.73
N LYS A 97 -5.38 -9.72 7.29
CA LYS A 97 -4.77 -9.66 8.63
C LYS A 97 -3.71 -8.56 8.71
N ASN A 98 -2.86 -8.43 7.69
CA ASN A 98 -1.84 -7.38 7.65
C ASN A 98 -2.43 -5.98 7.51
N ILE A 99 -3.43 -5.80 6.65
CA ILE A 99 -4.12 -4.51 6.45
C ILE A 99 -4.85 -4.11 7.73
N CYS A 100 -5.67 -5.00 8.30
CA CYS A 100 -6.37 -4.76 9.56
C CYS A 100 -5.42 -4.48 10.70
N GLY A 101 -4.33 -5.24 10.82
CA GLY A 101 -3.31 -5.02 11.85
C GLY A 101 -2.64 -3.65 11.74
N ASN A 102 -2.33 -3.20 10.52
CA ASN A 102 -1.75 -1.88 10.28
C ASN A 102 -2.75 -0.74 10.58
N ILE A 103 -4.01 -0.89 10.19
CA ILE A 103 -5.07 0.10 10.45
C ILE A 103 -5.29 0.23 11.96
N LEU A 104 -5.49 -0.89 12.65
CA LEU A 104 -5.68 -0.90 14.11
C LEU A 104 -4.44 -0.37 14.83
N GLY A 105 -3.24 -0.77 14.40
CA GLY A 105 -1.98 -0.28 14.96
C GLY A 105 -1.83 1.24 14.85
N THR A 106 -2.32 1.82 13.75
CA THR A 106 -2.27 3.27 13.51
C THR A 106 -3.33 4.02 14.31
N ILE A 107 -4.60 3.57 14.29
CA ILE A 107 -5.71 4.21 15.02
C ILE A 107 -5.51 4.16 16.54
N LEU A 108 -4.97 3.05 17.04
CA LEU A 108 -4.71 2.84 18.47
C LEU A 108 -3.35 3.40 18.91
N ASP A 109 -2.55 3.95 17.99
CA ASP A 109 -1.20 4.46 18.24
C ASP A 109 -0.32 3.46 19.03
N ILE A 110 -0.22 2.23 18.51
CA ILE A 110 0.58 1.18 19.13
C ILE A 110 2.04 1.33 18.67
N LYS A 111 2.93 1.59 19.62
CA LYS A 111 4.38 1.71 19.38
C LYS A 111 4.90 0.49 18.61
N GLY A 112 5.54 0.75 17.46
CA GLY A 112 6.11 -0.28 16.58
C GLY A 112 5.14 -0.94 15.59
N LYS A 113 3.82 -0.67 15.67
CA LYS A 113 2.82 -1.15 14.71
C LYS A 113 2.12 -0.01 13.94
N THR A 114 2.19 1.22 14.43
CA THR A 114 1.67 2.39 13.73
C THR A 114 2.40 2.63 12.41
N LYS A 115 1.64 3.01 11.37
CA LYS A 115 2.20 3.52 10.11
C LYS A 115 2.36 5.04 10.11
N ASP A 116 1.89 5.71 11.15
CA ASP A 116 2.15 7.12 11.38
C ASP A 116 3.50 7.25 12.10
N THR A 117 4.54 7.58 11.34
CA THR A 117 5.92 7.71 11.84
C THR A 117 6.50 9.07 11.49
N LEU A 118 7.58 9.48 12.17
CA LEU A 118 8.26 10.73 11.87
C LEU A 118 8.64 10.84 10.38
N SER A 119 9.17 9.76 9.79
CA SER A 119 9.49 9.72 8.37
C SER A 119 8.25 9.97 7.50
N THR A 120 7.12 9.32 7.81
CA THR A 120 5.86 9.53 7.08
C THR A 120 5.39 10.98 7.18
N ARG A 121 5.60 11.63 8.33
CA ARG A 121 5.21 13.01 8.58
C ARG A 121 6.13 14.03 7.89
N LEU A 122 7.42 13.71 7.79
CA LEU A 122 8.37 14.46 6.96
C LEU A 122 8.05 14.32 5.47
N ASP A 123 7.66 13.13 5.00
CA ASP A 123 7.21 12.95 3.61
C ASP A 123 5.97 13.83 3.31
N LEU A 124 5.02 13.92 4.25
CA LEU A 124 3.86 14.83 4.11
C LEU A 124 4.28 16.31 4.04
N GLN A 125 5.31 16.69 4.79
CA GLN A 125 5.87 18.04 4.77
C GLN A 125 6.58 18.34 3.45
N GLU A 126 7.39 17.42 2.94
CA GLU A 126 8.07 17.54 1.63
C GLU A 126 7.04 17.65 0.49
N MET A 127 5.97 16.87 0.57
CA MET A 127 4.85 16.93 -0.38
C MET A 127 3.94 18.16 -0.20
N ASN A 128 4.15 18.95 0.86
CA ASN A 128 3.38 20.15 1.23
C ASN A 128 1.86 19.88 1.32
N ILE A 129 1.49 18.77 1.96
CA ILE A 129 0.09 18.35 2.16
C ILE A 129 -0.18 18.11 3.64
N ARG A 130 -1.42 18.30 4.09
CA ARG A 130 -1.84 18.08 5.49
C ARG A 130 -0.94 18.78 6.51
N LYS A 131 -0.89 20.11 6.42
CA LYS A 131 -0.04 20.98 7.26
C LYS A 131 -0.30 20.78 8.76
N GLU A 132 -1.52 20.43 9.11
CA GLU A 132 -1.93 20.09 10.47
C GLU A 132 -1.22 18.85 11.04
N LEU A 133 -0.64 18.00 10.18
CA LEU A 133 0.10 16.81 10.58
C LEU A 133 1.62 17.02 10.52
N HIS A 134 2.13 18.19 10.12
CA HIS A 134 3.59 18.37 9.98
C HIS A 134 4.29 18.29 11.33
N PRO A 135 5.49 17.67 11.42
CA PRO A 135 6.27 17.65 12.65
C PRO A 135 6.59 19.08 13.10
N ILE A 136 6.46 19.35 14.40
CA ILE A 136 6.85 20.62 15.01
C ILE A 136 8.23 20.41 15.61
N GLN A 137 9.22 21.18 15.16
CA GLN A 137 10.57 21.11 15.69
C GLN A 137 10.70 22.02 16.91
N ASN A 138 10.77 21.42 18.10
CA ASN A 138 11.05 22.12 19.35
C ASN A 138 12.52 21.85 19.73
N GLY A 139 13.44 22.59 19.11
CA GLY A 139 14.88 22.39 19.29
C GLY A 139 15.40 21.14 18.58
N ASP A 140 15.97 20.20 19.34
CA ASP A 140 16.49 18.91 18.84
C ASP A 140 15.42 17.80 18.79
N GLU A 141 14.24 18.04 19.37
CA GLU A 141 13.15 17.06 19.39
C GLU A 141 12.03 17.42 18.39
N TYR A 142 11.47 16.38 17.77
CA TYR A 142 10.31 16.49 16.89
C TYR A 142 9.06 16.07 17.64
N GLU A 143 8.14 17.02 17.82
CA GLU A 143 6.80 16.74 18.32
C GLU A 143 5.88 16.41 17.14
N LEU A 144 5.15 15.30 17.25
CA LEU A 144 4.17 14.88 16.25
C LEU A 144 2.78 15.31 16.73
N PRO A 145 2.09 16.22 16.01
CA PRO A 145 0.74 16.62 16.40
C PRO A 145 -0.21 15.43 16.29
N ALA A 146 -1.14 15.32 17.25
CA ALA A 146 -2.13 14.25 17.28
C ALA A 146 -2.94 14.24 15.98
N ALA A 147 -2.97 13.10 15.29
CA ALA A 147 -3.77 12.96 14.10
C ALA A 147 -5.26 12.79 14.45
N SER A 148 -6.13 13.26 13.56
CA SER A 148 -7.59 13.15 13.73
C SER A 148 -8.14 11.72 13.77
N TYR A 149 -7.33 10.75 13.34
CA TYR A 149 -7.67 9.32 13.35
C TYR A 149 -7.12 8.58 14.58
N THR A 150 -6.33 9.23 15.43
CA THR A 150 -5.79 8.62 16.64
C THR A 150 -6.83 8.72 17.76
N LEU A 151 -7.24 7.57 18.30
CA LEU A 151 -8.22 7.54 19.38
C LEU A 151 -7.62 8.04 20.70
N TYR A 152 -8.39 8.84 21.43
CA TYR A 152 -8.06 9.19 22.81
C TYR A 152 -8.33 8.01 23.75
N VAL A 153 -7.77 8.06 24.96
CA VAL A 153 -7.88 6.96 25.95
C VAL A 153 -9.33 6.53 26.20
N GLU A 154 -10.26 7.48 26.31
CA GLU A 154 -11.67 7.18 26.52
C GLU A 154 -12.35 6.53 25.30
N GLU A 155 -11.95 6.93 24.10
CA GLU A 155 -12.47 6.34 22.86
C GLU A 155 -11.90 4.94 22.64
N LYS A 156 -10.63 4.70 23.00
CA LYS A 156 -10.03 3.36 23.01
C LYS A 156 -10.81 2.43 23.93
N LYS A 157 -11.18 2.88 25.14
CA LYS A 157 -12.02 2.09 26.06
C LYS A 157 -13.38 1.74 25.45
N LYS A 158 -14.06 2.70 24.83
CA LYS A 158 -15.34 2.46 24.14
C LYS A 158 -15.19 1.48 22.98
N ASN A 159 -14.14 1.63 22.18
CA ASN A 159 -13.85 0.74 21.05
C ASN A 159 -13.58 -0.70 21.54
N PHE A 160 -12.76 -0.89 22.57
CA PHE A 160 -12.49 -2.21 23.14
C PHE A 160 -13.73 -2.84 23.78
N ASN A 161 -14.57 -2.04 24.45
CA ASN A 161 -15.85 -2.53 24.96
C ASN A 161 -16.80 -2.97 23.84
N PHE A 162 -16.86 -2.22 22.75
CA PHE A 162 -17.63 -2.61 21.56
C PHE A 162 -17.13 -3.93 20.99
N LEU A 163 -15.82 -4.05 20.75
CA LEU A 163 -15.20 -5.28 20.22
C LEU A 163 -15.41 -6.48 21.14
N LYS A 164 -15.33 -6.28 22.46
CA LYS A 164 -15.58 -7.33 23.45
C LYS A 164 -17.03 -7.84 23.40
N ASN A 165 -17.99 -6.96 23.16
CA ASN A 165 -19.42 -7.28 23.15
C ASN A 165 -19.92 -7.66 21.75
N LEU A 166 -19.06 -7.63 20.74
CA LEU A 166 -19.40 -7.95 19.37
C LEU A 166 -19.76 -9.43 19.25
N LYS A 167 -21.01 -9.73 18.90
CA LYS A 167 -21.45 -11.08 18.56
C LYS A 167 -21.33 -11.25 17.05
N VAL A 168 -20.47 -12.17 16.63
CA VAL A 168 -20.37 -12.59 15.22
C VAL A 168 -21.26 -13.83 14.98
N PRO A 169 -21.78 -14.03 13.76
CA PRO A 169 -22.49 -15.26 13.40
C PRO A 169 -21.60 -16.49 13.61
N ASP A 170 -22.24 -17.63 13.86
CA ASP A 170 -21.55 -18.91 14.06
C ASP A 170 -20.69 -19.26 12.83
N GLY A 171 -19.41 -19.60 13.04
CA GLY A 171 -18.43 -19.91 11.99
C GLY A 171 -17.35 -18.86 11.71
N PHE A 172 -17.31 -17.75 12.47
CA PHE A 172 -16.28 -16.69 12.37
C PHE A 172 -15.25 -16.69 13.53
N SER A 173 -15.02 -17.85 14.19
CA SER A 173 -14.00 -18.01 15.25
C SER A 173 -12.72 -18.66 14.74
#